data_AF-A0A0G0FCY5-F1
#
_entry.id   AF-A0A0G0FCY5-F1
#
_cell.length_a   1.000
_cell.length_b   1.000
_cell.length_c   1.000
_cell.angle_alpha   90.00
_cell.angle_beta   90.00
_cell.angle_gamma   90.00
#
_symmetry.space_group_name_H-M   'P 1'
#
loop_
_entity.id
_entity.type
_entity.pdbx_description
1 polymer ?
#
loop_
_entity_poly.entity_id
_entity_poly.type
_entity_poly.pdbx_seq_one_letter_code
_entity_poly.pdbx_strand_id
1 'polypeptide(L)'
;MVNQDLIITKTAEFVKNKMDSESTGHDWLHVYRVWNNSIKIGHAEQVDMFVVQLGALLHDIADWKFYDGDLTAGARITREFLDKFQIEGEVLDHVCEIVKKVSFKGAK
;
A
#
# COMPACT_ATOMS: atom_id res chain seq x y z
N MET A 1 -2.94 -22.19 5.54
CA MET A 1 -1.83 -21.33 5.08
C MET A 1 -2.43 -20.15 4.36
N VAL A 2 -2.10 -18.94 4.78
CA VAL A 2 -2.48 -17.72 4.07
C VAL A 2 -1.67 -17.66 2.78
N ASN A 3 -2.33 -17.45 1.64
CA ASN A 3 -1.65 -17.36 0.34
C ASN A 3 -1.25 -15.90 0.10
N GLN A 4 0.02 -15.57 0.34
CA GLN A 4 0.56 -14.22 0.21
C GLN A 4 0.42 -13.67 -1.22
N ASP A 5 0.68 -14.49 -2.25
CA ASP A 5 0.55 -14.08 -3.66
C ASP A 5 -0.89 -13.72 -4.03
N LEU A 6 -1.86 -14.48 -3.49
CA LEU A 6 -3.28 -14.17 -3.65
C LEU A 6 -3.63 -12.82 -3.02
N ILE A 7 -3.12 -12.54 -1.82
CA ILE A 7 -3.36 -11.26 -1.14
C ILE A 7 -2.73 -10.11 -1.91
N ILE A 8 -1.49 -10.26 -2.38
CA ILE A 8 -0.83 -9.25 -3.22
C ILE A 8 -1.66 -8.97 -4.47
N THR A 9 -2.13 -10.02 -5.16
CA THR A 9 -2.97 -9.88 -6.36
C THR A 9 -4.28 -9.17 -6.03
N LYS A 10 -4.95 -9.54 -4.94
CA LYS A 10 -6.20 -8.89 -4.50
C LYS A 10 -5.99 -7.44 -4.10
N THR A 11 -4.85 -7.13 -3.50
CA THR A 11 -4.45 -5.76 -3.14
C THR A 11 -4.23 -4.93 -4.39
N ALA A 12 -3.52 -5.46 -5.39
CA ALA A 12 -3.32 -4.81 -6.67
C ALA A 12 -4.65 -4.53 -7.40
N GLU A 13 -5.56 -5.50 -7.44
CA GLU A 13 -6.91 -5.32 -8.00
C GLU A 13 -7.69 -4.22 -7.26
N PHE A 14 -7.65 -4.23 -5.93
CA PHE A 14 -8.33 -3.24 -5.10
C PHE A 14 -7.81 -1.83 -5.38
N VAL A 15 -6.48 -1.64 -5.39
CA VAL A 15 -5.86 -0.34 -5.65
C VAL A 15 -6.15 0.13 -7.07
N LYS A 16 -6.02 -0.74 -8.06
CA LYS A 16 -6.35 -0.43 -9.45
C LYS A 16 -7.79 0.08 -9.59
N ASN A 17 -8.76 -0.63 -9.02
CA ASN A 17 -10.16 -0.23 -9.06
C ASN A 17 -10.43 1.10 -8.33
N LYS A 18 -9.69 1.37 -7.25
CA LYS A 18 -9.83 2.62 -6.49
C LYS A 18 -9.27 3.83 -7.26
N MET A 19 -8.23 3.62 -8.06
CA MET A 19 -7.52 4.66 -8.82
C MET A 19 -7.99 4.78 -10.27
N ASP A 20 -8.95 3.98 -10.72
CA ASP A 20 -9.43 3.98 -12.12
C ASP A 20 -10.10 5.31 -12.53
N SER A 21 -10.52 6.11 -11.55
CA SER A 21 -11.13 7.44 -11.77
C SER A 21 -10.15 8.62 -11.58
N GLU A 22 -8.87 8.34 -11.29
CA GLU A 22 -7.85 9.36 -11.04
C GLU A 22 -7.16 9.79 -12.35
N SER A 23 -7.12 11.09 -12.61
CA SER A 23 -6.54 11.66 -13.84
C SER A 23 -5.38 12.62 -13.57
N THR A 24 -4.96 12.76 -12.30
CA THR A 24 -3.98 13.77 -11.88
C THR A 24 -2.53 13.28 -11.86
N GLY A 25 -2.28 12.04 -12.30
CA GLY A 25 -0.96 11.39 -12.27
C GLY A 25 -0.69 10.54 -11.03
N HIS A 26 -1.60 10.53 -10.06
CA HIS A 26 -1.68 9.53 -8.97
C HIS A 26 -2.60 8.38 -9.39
N ASP A 27 -2.43 7.89 -10.62
CA ASP A 27 -3.23 6.82 -11.18
C ASP A 27 -2.63 5.44 -10.85
N TRP A 28 -3.32 4.38 -11.29
CA TRP A 28 -2.80 3.01 -11.17
C TRP A 28 -1.40 2.85 -11.76
N LEU A 29 -1.06 3.57 -12.84
CA LEU A 29 0.24 3.44 -13.50
C LEU A 29 1.37 3.95 -12.60
N HIS A 30 1.13 4.99 -11.80
CA HIS A 30 2.06 5.44 -10.77
C HIS A 30 2.33 4.34 -9.73
N VAL A 31 1.29 3.81 -9.09
CA VAL A 31 1.46 2.75 -8.09
C VAL A 31 2.10 1.51 -8.70
N TYR A 32 1.71 1.12 -9.91
CA TYR A 32 2.30 -0.03 -10.61
C TYR A 32 3.80 0.14 -10.84
N ARG A 33 4.27 1.34 -11.21
CA ARG A 33 5.72 1.60 -11.35
C ARG A 33 6.44 1.51 -10.02
N VAL A 34 5.88 2.10 -8.95
CA VAL A 34 6.45 2.06 -7.61
C VAL A 34 6.55 0.62 -7.10
N TRP A 35 5.50 -0.18 -7.29
CA TRP A 35 5.47 -1.59 -6.89
C TRP A 35 6.51 -2.43 -7.64
N ASN A 36 6.64 -2.27 -8.96
CA ASN A 36 7.69 -2.99 -9.71
C ASN A 36 9.11 -2.57 -9.29
N ASN A 37 9.30 -1.29 -8.97
CA ASN A 37 10.59 -0.82 -8.49
C ASN A 37 10.89 -1.34 -7.07
N SER A 38 9.89 -1.38 -6.19
CA SER A 38 10.06 -1.91 -4.84
C SER A 38 10.39 -3.41 -4.86
N ILE A 39 9.82 -4.18 -5.79
CA ILE A 39 10.19 -5.58 -6.02
C ILE A 39 11.65 -5.71 -6.42
N LYS A 40 12.08 -4.94 -7.43
CA LYS A 40 13.47 -4.98 -7.92
C LYS A 40 14.48 -4.62 -6.84
N ILE A 41 14.19 -3.58 -6.06
CA ILE A 41 15.06 -3.14 -4.95
C ILE A 41 15.02 -4.20 -3.84
N GLY A 42 13.84 -4.66 -3.44
CA GLY A 42 13.67 -5.63 -2.36
C GLY A 42 14.38 -6.96 -2.61
N HIS A 43 14.47 -7.42 -3.86
CA HIS A 43 15.24 -8.62 -4.19
C HIS A 43 16.75 -8.49 -3.98
N ALA A 44 17.29 -7.27 -3.95
CA ALA A 44 18.69 -7.01 -3.65
C ALA A 44 18.96 -6.80 -2.15
N GLU A 45 17.90 -6.69 -1.33
CA GLU A 45 17.97 -6.32 0.09
C GLU A 45 17.48 -7.47 0.99
N GLN A 46 17.87 -7.46 2.27
CA GLN A 46 17.35 -8.40 3.27
C GLN A 46 16.05 -7.86 3.89
N VAL A 47 14.94 -8.03 3.18
CA VAL A 47 13.62 -7.49 3.56
C VAL A 47 12.50 -8.51 3.41
N ASP A 48 11.40 -8.29 4.12
CA ASP A 48 10.17 -9.05 3.93
C ASP A 48 9.45 -8.57 2.65
N MET A 49 9.50 -9.39 1.60
CA MET A 49 8.89 -9.10 0.31
C MET A 49 7.38 -9.00 0.35
N PHE A 50 6.70 -9.62 1.32
CA PHE A 50 5.26 -9.49 1.47
C PHE A 50 4.90 -8.09 1.97
N VAL A 51 5.58 -7.62 3.03
CA VAL A 51 5.41 -6.27 3.58
C VAL A 51 5.77 -5.20 2.55
N VAL A 52 6.89 -5.35 1.84
CA VAL A 52 7.36 -4.38 0.83
C VAL A 52 6.34 -4.20 -0.29
N GLN A 53 5.77 -5.30 -0.78
CA GLN A 53 4.79 -5.24 -1.86
C GLN A 53 3.46 -4.63 -1.40
N LEU A 54 2.96 -5.01 -0.22
CA LEU A 54 1.74 -4.41 0.34
C LEU A 54 1.91 -2.91 0.61
N GLY A 55 3.05 -2.52 1.19
CA GLY A 55 3.38 -1.11 1.44
C GLY A 55 3.42 -0.32 0.13
N ALA A 56 4.08 -0.84 -0.91
CA ALA A 56 4.17 -0.17 -2.20
C ALA A 56 2.82 -0.08 -2.93
N LEU A 57 1.95 -1.08 -2.82
CA LEU A 57 0.61 -1.03 -3.42
C LEU A 57 -0.30 -0.02 -2.72
N LEU A 58 -0.20 0.11 -1.39
CA LEU A 58 -1.13 0.91 -0.59
C LEU A 58 -0.62 2.31 -0.24
N HIS A 59 0.63 2.66 -0.58
CA HIS A 59 1.28 3.91 -0.15
C HIS A 59 0.48 5.19 -0.49
N ASP A 60 -0.22 5.19 -1.64
CA ASP A 60 -0.96 6.34 -2.17
C ASP A 60 -2.50 6.14 -2.11
N ILE A 61 -2.99 5.14 -1.36
CA ILE A 61 -4.42 4.79 -1.33
C ILE A 61 -5.34 5.88 -0.75
N ALA A 62 -4.76 6.82 0.00
CA ALA A 62 -5.47 7.95 0.59
C ALA A 62 -4.68 9.24 0.37
N ASP A 63 -4.54 9.64 -0.90
CA ASP A 63 -4.00 10.97 -1.20
C ASP A 63 -4.84 12.02 -0.43
N TRP A 64 -4.15 12.78 0.40
CA TRP A 64 -4.65 13.73 1.40
C TRP A 64 -5.57 14.81 0.81
N LYS A 65 -5.60 14.94 -0.52
CA LYS A 65 -6.52 15.81 -1.27
C LYS A 65 -7.99 15.37 -1.19
N PHE A 66 -8.25 14.09 -0.92
CA PHE A 66 -9.62 13.53 -0.86
C PHE A 66 -10.19 13.39 0.55
N TYR A 67 -9.33 13.53 1.57
CA TYR A 67 -9.69 13.28 2.97
C TYR A 67 -9.43 14.50 3.87
N ASP A 68 -9.56 15.72 3.33
CA ASP A 68 -9.39 16.98 4.08
C ASP A 68 -8.06 17.09 4.86
N GLY A 69 -7.00 16.45 4.38
CA GLY A 69 -5.70 16.42 5.06
C GLY A 69 -5.56 15.39 6.19
N ASP A 70 -6.48 14.43 6.32
CA ASP A 70 -6.37 13.31 7.27
C ASP A 70 -5.25 12.33 6.85
N LEU A 71 -4.06 12.53 7.42
CA LEU A 71 -2.89 11.67 7.23
C LEU A 71 -3.07 10.24 7.77
N THR A 72 -4.14 9.97 8.54
CA THR A 72 -4.45 8.64 9.09
C THR A 72 -5.40 7.83 8.22
N ALA A 73 -6.08 8.47 7.25
CA ALA A 73 -7.06 7.82 6.38
C ALA A 73 -6.47 6.63 5.62
N GLY A 74 -5.22 6.75 5.12
CA GLY A 74 -4.54 5.68 4.41
C GLY A 74 -4.31 4.45 5.28
N ALA A 75 -3.81 4.63 6.49
CA ALA A 75 -3.59 3.53 7.44
C ALA A 75 -4.92 2.85 7.84
N ARG A 76 -6.00 3.62 8.01
CA ARG A 76 -7.34 3.07 8.30
C ARG A 76 -7.85 2.19 7.15
N ILE A 77 -7.81 2.69 5.91
CA ILE A 77 -8.26 1.94 4.72
C ILE A 77 -7.42 0.67 4.53
N THR A 78 -6.11 0.78 4.69
CA THR A 78 -5.18 -0.36 4.66
C THR A 78 -5.58 -1.42 5.69
N ARG A 79 -5.83 -1.02 6.94
CA ARG A 79 -6.23 -1.96 8.00
C ARG A 79 -7.56 -2.63 7.68
N GLU A 80 -8.58 -1.85 7.35
CA GLU A 80 -9.92 -2.36 7.00
C GLU A 80 -9.90 -3.33 5.80
N PHE A 81 -9.01 -3.09 4.83
CA PHE A 81 -8.85 -3.97 3.68
C PHE A 81 -8.11 -5.26 4.06
N LEU A 82 -6.98 -5.15 4.75
CA LEU A 82 -6.10 -6.29 5.05
C LEU A 82 -6.65 -7.22 6.15
N ASP A 83 -7.45 -6.72 7.09
CA ASP A 83 -8.12 -7.54 8.12
C ASP A 83 -8.98 -8.65 7.52
N LYS A 84 -9.50 -8.45 6.31
CA LYS A 84 -10.32 -9.44 5.58
C LYS A 84 -9.55 -10.71 5.22
N PHE A 85 -8.21 -10.64 5.18
CA PHE A 85 -7.34 -11.75 4.81
C PHE A 85 -6.74 -12.49 6.00
N GLN A 86 -7.06 -12.07 7.23
CA GLN A 86 -6.57 -12.71 8.47
C GLN A 86 -5.04 -12.87 8.49
N ILE A 87 -4.31 -11.84 8.05
CA ILE A 87 -2.84 -11.82 8.13
C ILE A 87 -2.38 -11.61 9.58
N GLU A 88 -1.11 -11.92 9.84
CA GLU A 88 -0.50 -11.70 11.15
C GLU A 88 -0.54 -10.21 11.54
N GLY A 89 -0.88 -9.94 12.81
CA GLY A 89 -1.03 -8.57 13.32
C GLY A 89 0.24 -7.74 13.17
N GLU A 90 1.41 -8.34 13.32
CA GLU A 90 2.71 -7.66 13.14
C GLU A 90 2.90 -7.17 11.70
N VAL A 91 2.52 -7.99 10.70
CA VAL A 91 2.57 -7.62 9.28
C VAL A 91 1.59 -6.49 9.00
N LEU A 92 0.36 -6.61 9.49
CA LEU A 92 -0.68 -5.60 9.32
C LEU A 92 -0.24 -4.24 9.88
N ASP A 93 0.26 -4.22 11.10
CA ASP A 93 0.71 -3.02 11.79
C ASP A 93 1.92 -2.39 11.08
N HIS A 94 2.84 -3.23 10.60
CA HIS A 94 4.00 -2.75 9.84
C HIS A 94 3.59 -2.09 8.53
N VAL A 95 2.68 -2.69 7.75
CA VAL A 95 2.17 -2.09 6.51
C VAL A 95 1.42 -0.79 6.79
N CYS A 96 0.58 -0.75 7.84
CA CYS A 96 -0.12 0.48 8.23
C CYS A 96 0.85 1.61 8.58
N GLU A 97 1.93 1.32 9.29
CA GLU A 97 2.96 2.30 9.64
C GLU A 97 3.74 2.81 8.43
N ILE A 98 4.04 1.94 7.44
CA ILE A 98 4.64 2.36 6.16
C ILE A 98 3.72 3.36 5.46
N VAL A 99 2.43 3.02 5.28
CA VAL A 99 1.45 3.88 4.60
C VAL A 99 1.28 5.23 5.30
N LYS A 100 1.33 5.24 6.64
CA LYS A 100 1.25 6.47 7.43
C LYS A 100 2.48 7.40 7.27
N LYS A 101 3.68 6.83 7.05
CA LYS A 101 4.95 7.58 7.07
C LYS A 101 5.51 7.93 5.70
N VAL A 102 5.10 7.23 4.64
CA VAL A 102 5.67 7.38 3.29
C VAL A 102 5.37 8.73 2.64
N SER A 103 4.36 9.47 3.11
CA SER A 103 4.07 10.81 2.60
C SER A 103 5.20 11.80 2.92
N PHE A 104 5.65 12.58 1.93
CA PHE A 104 6.64 13.65 2.12
C PHE A 104 6.23 14.67 3.19
N LYS A 105 4.92 14.88 3.43
CA LYS A 105 4.42 15.73 4.53
C LYS A 105 4.53 15.08 5.91
N GLY A 106 4.60 13.75 5.97
CA GLY A 106 4.73 12.95 7.19
C GLY A 106 6.17 12.58 7.54
N ALA A 107 7.12 12.79 6.62
CA ALA A 107 8.55 12.63 6.87
C ALA A 107 9.04 13.74 7.81
N LYS A 108 9.23 13.40 9.08
CA LYS A 108 9.85 14.23 10.11
C LYS A 108 10.99 13.46 10.77
#